data_AF-A0A7W5YCU1-F1
#
_entry.id   AF-A0A7W5YCU1-F1
#
_cell.length_a   1.000
_cell.length_b   1.000
_cell.length_c   1.000
_cell.angle_alpha   90.00
_cell.angle_beta   90.00
_cell.angle_gamma   90.00
#
_symmetry.space_group_name_H-M   'P 1'
#
loop_
_entity.id
_entity.type
_entity.pdbx_description
1 polymer ?
#
loop_
_entity_poly.entity_id
_entity_poly.type
_entity_poly.pdbx_seq_one_letter_code
_entity_poly.pdbx_strand_id
1 'polypeptide(L)' 'MSEPATSPYAEVESALRDEFAGIHSASTVTRCVEAAHYGALEVTGYAHPGLVERIARKHLHVLALVASERG' A
#
# COMPACT_ATOMS: atom_id res chain seq x y z
N MET A 1 27.97 -4.59 3.63
CA MET A 1 26.89 -3.59 3.47
C MET A 1 25.70 -4.33 2.93
N SER A 2 24.61 -4.46 3.70
CA SER A 2 23.38 -5.07 3.21
C SER A 2 22.78 -4.11 2.19
N GLU A 3 22.80 -4.48 0.91
CA GLU A 3 21.99 -3.83 -0.11
C GLU A 3 20.56 -3.80 0.42
N PRO A 4 19.87 -2.63 0.48
CA PRO A 4 18.45 -2.68 0.76
C PRO A 4 17.87 -3.46 -0.42
N ALA A 5 17.44 -4.69 -0.17
CA ALA A 5 16.67 -5.44 -1.13
C ALA A 5 15.52 -4.52 -1.50
N THR A 6 15.60 -3.90 -2.67
CA THR A 6 14.55 -3.05 -3.20
C THR A 6 13.34 -3.96 -3.27
N SER A 7 12.48 -3.86 -2.26
CA SER A 7 11.28 -4.67 -2.17
C SER A 7 10.58 -4.54 -3.52
N PRO A 8 10.04 -5.61 -4.11
CA PRO A 8 9.36 -5.52 -5.41
C PRO A 8 8.20 -4.52 -5.41
N TYR A 9 7.83 -4.02 -4.23
CA TYR A 9 6.83 -2.99 -4.01
C TYR A 9 7.41 -1.61 -3.69
N ALA A 10 8.72 -1.38 -3.75
CA ALA A 10 9.33 -0.08 -3.42
C ALA A 10 8.81 1.04 -4.34
N GLU A 11 8.67 0.77 -5.64
CA GLU A 11 8.07 1.71 -6.59
C GLU A 11 6.57 1.92 -6.31
N VAL A 12 5.86 0.86 -5.96
CA VAL A 12 4.43 0.92 -5.56
C VAL A 12 4.25 1.76 -4.31
N GLU A 13 5.06 1.54 -3.28
CA GLU A 13 5.06 2.35 -2.06
C GLU A 13 5.37 3.80 -2.35
N SER A 14 6.37 4.09 -3.18
CA SER A 14 6.73 5.47 -3.52
C SER A 14 5.59 6.17 -4.25
N ALA A 15 4.97 5.51 -5.24
CA ALA A 15 3.85 6.07 -5.99
C ALA A 15 2.65 6.35 -5.09
N LEU A 16 2.27 5.40 -4.22
CA LEU A 16 1.15 5.56 -3.30
C LEU A 16 1.45 6.60 -2.20
N ARG A 17 2.70 6.73 -1.76
CA ARG A 17 3.08 7.77 -0.78
C ARG A 17 2.94 9.17 -1.37
N ASP A 18 3.29 9.34 -2.65
CA ASP A 18 3.12 10.61 -3.35
C ASP A 18 1.63 10.92 -3.58
N GLU A 19 0.88 9.94 -4.09
CA GLU A 19 -0.56 10.07 -4.39
C GLU A 19 -1.40 10.42 -3.14
N PHE A 20 -1.07 9.84 -1.98
CA PHE A 20 -1.77 10.07 -0.73
C PHE A 20 -1.03 11.02 0.23
N ALA A 21 -0.03 11.75 -0.29
CA ALA A 21 0.70 12.75 0.50
C ALA A 21 -0.28 13.80 1.04
N GLY A 22 -0.25 14.02 2.35
CA GLY A 22 -1.16 14.96 3.03
C GLY A 22 -2.52 14.38 3.42
N ILE A 23 -2.86 13.18 2.97
CA ILE A 23 -4.04 12.43 3.43
C ILE A 23 -3.61 11.39 4.48
N HIS A 24 -2.62 10.57 4.13
CA HIS A 24 -2.12 9.49 4.97
C HIS A 24 -0.62 9.65 5.25
N SER A 25 -0.18 9.18 6.41
CA SER A 25 1.25 9.11 6.72
C SER A 25 1.94 8.02 5.88
N ALA A 26 3.24 8.18 5.62
CA ALA A 26 4.03 7.17 4.90
C ALA A 26 3.95 5.79 5.55
N SER A 27 3.87 5.73 6.88
CA SER A 27 3.69 4.48 7.65
C SER A 27 2.35 3.80 7.39
N THR A 28 1.28 4.58 7.16
CA THR A 28 -0.05 4.05 6.82
C THR A 28 -0.03 3.44 5.42
N VAL A 29 0.63 4.10 4.47
CA VAL A 29 0.82 3.58 3.11
C VAL A 29 1.61 2.27 3.12
N THR A 30 2.76 2.22 3.82
CA THR A 30 3.54 0.98 3.98
C THR A 30 2.67 -0.17 4.51
N ARG A 31 1.94 0.06 5.61
CA ARG A 31 1.06 -0.95 6.19
C ARG A 31 -0.03 -1.43 5.24
N CYS A 32 -0.59 -0.53 4.41
CA CYS A 32 -1.59 -0.91 3.41
C CYS A 32 -0.99 -1.76 2.30
N VAL A 33 0.23 -1.46 1.86
CA VAL A 33 0.97 -2.25 0.86
C VAL A 33 1.33 -3.63 1.41
N GLU A 34 1.83 -3.71 2.64
CA GLU A 34 2.08 -4.98 3.32
C GLU A 34 0.81 -5.81 3.48
N ALA A 35 -0.28 -5.21 3.96
CA ALA A 35 -1.57 -5.89 4.10
C ALA A 35 -2.11 -6.38 2.75
N ALA A 36 -1.97 -5.59 1.68
CA ALA A 36 -2.34 -5.98 0.33
C ALA A 36 -1.47 -7.13 -0.20
N HIS A 37 -0.17 -7.13 0.09
CA HIS A 37 0.75 -8.21 -0.26
C HIS A 37 0.35 -9.50 0.45
N TYR A 38 0.24 -9.51 1.78
CA TYR A 38 -0.12 -10.71 2.53
C TYR A 38 -1.51 -11.22 2.14
N GLY A 39 -2.49 -10.33 1.97
CA GLY A 39 -3.83 -10.71 1.53
C GLY A 39 -3.86 -11.31 0.12
N ALA A 40 -3.09 -10.75 -0.83
CA ALA A 40 -2.99 -11.29 -2.18
C ALA A 40 -2.31 -12.67 -2.18
N LEU A 41 -1.24 -12.83 -1.40
CA LEU A 41 -0.52 -14.09 -1.27
C LEU A 41 -1.39 -15.18 -0.63
N GLU A 42 -2.15 -14.85 0.40
CA GLU A 42 -3.04 -15.79 1.09
C GLU A 42 -4.21 -16.25 0.19
N VAL A 43 -4.82 -15.34 -0.56
CA VAL A 43 -6.02 -15.66 -1.35
C VAL A 43 -5.68 -16.26 -2.72
N THR A 44 -4.65 -15.75 -3.39
CA THR A 44 -4.35 -16.13 -4.77
C THR A 44 -3.10 -17.01 -4.89
N GLY A 45 -2.30 -17.13 -3.84
CA GLY A 45 -1.02 -17.84 -3.85
C GLY A 45 0.14 -17.06 -4.47
N TYR A 46 -0.11 -15.85 -4.99
CA TYR A 46 0.91 -14.97 -5.56
C TYR A 46 0.58 -13.50 -5.31
N ALA A 47 1.59 -12.63 -5.31
CA ALA A 47 1.39 -11.21 -5.07
C ALA A 47 2.11 -10.39 -6.14
N HIS A 48 1.44 -10.20 -7.28
CA HIS A 48 2.00 -9.38 -8.35
C HIS A 48 1.99 -7.90 -7.94
N PRO A 49 3.06 -7.12 -8.19
CA PRO A 49 3.14 -5.69 -7.82
C PRO A 49 1.92 -4.87 -8.23
N GLY A 50 1.46 -5.00 -9.48
CA GLY A 50 0.26 -4.32 -9.95
C GLY A 50 -1.06 -4.80 -9.31
N LEU A 51 -1.12 -6.01 -8.75
CA LEU A 51 -2.28 -6.44 -7.95
C LEU A 51 -2.23 -5.80 -6.56
N VAL A 52 -1.06 -5.86 -5.91
CA VAL A 52 -0.83 -5.27 -4.59
C VAL A 52 -1.09 -3.77 -4.61
N GLU A 53 -0.61 -3.05 -5.62
CA GLU A 53 -0.88 -1.62 -5.80
C GLU A 53 -2.38 -1.33 -5.84
N ARG A 54 -3.15 -2.06 -6.65
CA ARG A 54 -4.60 -1.84 -6.78
C ARG A 54 -5.35 -2.09 -5.46
N ILE A 55 -4.96 -3.12 -4.73
CA ILE A 55 -5.58 -3.46 -3.44
C ILE A 55 -5.21 -2.39 -2.39
N ALA A 56 -3.92 -2.03 -2.29
CA ALA A 56 -3.44 -1.01 -1.37
C ALA A 56 -4.07 0.36 -1.64
N ARG A 57 -4.17 0.77 -2.91
CA ARG A 57 -4.86 2.01 -3.32
C ARG A 57 -6.32 2.02 -2.85
N LYS A 58 -7.04 0.92 -3.02
CA LYS A 58 -8.43 0.78 -2.53
C LYS A 58 -8.50 0.91 -1.01
N HIS A 59 -7.60 0.27 -0.25
CA HIS A 59 -7.55 0.41 1.20
C HIS A 59 -7.35 1.88 1.61
N LEU A 60 -6.41 2.58 0.96
CA LEU A 60 -6.12 3.99 1.26
C LEU A 60 -7.30 4.91 0.94
N HIS A 61 -8.03 4.68 -0.16
CA HIS A 61 -9.25 5.42 -0.45
C HIS A 61 -10.35 5.17 0.60
N VAL A 62 -10.56 3.92 1.02
CA VAL A 62 -11.54 3.61 2.07
C VAL A 62 -11.15 4.28 3.39
N LEU A 63 -9.88 4.22 3.77
CA LEU A 63 -9.39 4.91 4.97
C LEU A 63 -9.57 6.43 4.88
N ALA A 64 -9.33 7.02 3.71
CA ALA A 64 -9.51 8.45 3.48
C ALA A 64 -11.00 8.85 3.59
N LEU A 65 -11.90 8.05 3.00
CA LEU A 65 -13.34 8.25 3.08
C LEU A 65 -13.82 8.20 4.53
N VAL A 66 -13.47 7.14 5.26
CA VAL A 66 -13.87 6.96 6.67
C VAL A 66 -13.31 8.06 7.57
N ALA A 67 -12.09 8.55 7.30
CA ALA A 67 -11.52 9.68 8.02
C ALA A 67 -12.30 10.98 7.77
N SER A 68 -12.77 11.19 6.53
CA SER A 68 -13.58 12.36 6.17
C SER A 68 -15.00 12.31 6.74
N GLU A 69 -15.59 11.13 6.93
CA GLU A 69 -16.94 10.96 7.53
C GLU A 69 -16.96 11.13 9.04
N ARG A 70 -15.78 11.07 9.70
CA ARG A 70 -15.63 11.21 11.15
C ARG A 70 -15.17 12.61 11.59
N GLY A 71 -14.93 13.52 10.65
CA GLY A 71 -14.60 14.93 10.89
C GLY A 71 -15.82 15.83 10.78
#